data_AF-A0A6G1R6Q7-F1
#
_entry.id   AF-A0A6G1R6Q7-F1
#
_cell.length_a   1.000
_cell.length_b   1.000
_cell.length_c   1.000
_cell.angle_alpha   90.00
_cell.angle_beta   90.00
_cell.angle_gamma   90.00
#
_symmetry.space_group_name_H-M   'P 1'
#
loop_
_entity.id
_entity.type
_entity.pdbx_description
1 polymer ?
#
loop_
_entity_poly.entity_id
_entity_poly.type
_entity_poly.pdbx_seq_one_letter_code
_entity_poly.pdbx_strand_id
1 'polypeptide(L)'
;PAVAFLDPEVPAAAGGGGGRRLEQAAGKMAGNGGAFAGAGSGEIIQLNVGGTRFSTSRQTLMWIPDSFFSSLLSGRISTLKDETGAIFIDRDPAAFAPILNFLRTKELDLRGVSISVLRHEAEFYGITPLVRRLLLCEELERSSCGSVLFHGYLPPPGIPSRKINNTAGPPADVRTGQNCSESEMHGGGVQPTLGGTGEGTVRLGFPVDPRKVLIVAGHHNWIVAAYAHFAVCYRIKESSGWQQVFTSPYLDWTIERVALNAKVVGGPHGDKDKMVAVASESSIILWSIQDGGSGSEIGVFSLGVPVDALFFIGNQLVATSHTGKVGVWNAVTQHWQVQDVVPITSYDTAGSFLLLGCNNGSIYYIDMQKFPLRMKDNDLLVT
;
A
#
# COMPACT_ATOMS: atom_id res chain seq x y z
N PRO A 1 15.10 -8.52 -1.87
CA PRO A 1 15.44 -8.47 -3.31
C PRO A 1 16.09 -7.13 -3.65
N ALA A 2 17.40 -7.14 -3.89
CA ALA A 2 18.19 -5.97 -4.23
C ALA A 2 17.71 -5.36 -5.56
N VAL A 3 17.46 -4.05 -5.57
CA VAL A 3 17.15 -3.30 -6.79
C VAL A 3 18.39 -2.50 -7.15
N ALA A 4 19.13 -2.98 -8.14
CA ALA A 4 20.17 -2.23 -8.82
C ALA A 4 19.48 -1.24 -9.77
N PHE A 5 19.81 0.05 -9.64
CA PHE A 5 19.45 1.06 -10.64
C PHE A 5 20.72 1.55 -11.33
N LEU A 6 20.68 1.45 -12.66
CA LEU A 6 21.69 1.86 -13.62
C LEU A 6 21.83 3.38 -13.64
N ASP A 7 23.07 3.85 -13.81
CA ASP A 7 23.45 5.25 -14.01
C ASP A 7 22.83 5.85 -15.29
N PRO A 8 22.34 7.10 -15.29
CA PRO A 8 22.02 7.82 -16.51
C PRO A 8 23.25 8.51 -17.11
N GLU A 9 23.43 8.30 -18.41
CA GLU A 9 24.49 8.81 -19.28
C GLU A 9 24.66 10.35 -19.27
N VAL A 10 25.92 10.76 -19.43
CA VAL A 10 26.39 12.13 -19.66
C VAL A 10 26.12 12.56 -21.10
N PRO A 11 25.52 13.73 -21.39
CA PRO A 11 25.42 14.21 -22.76
C PRO A 11 26.73 14.84 -23.23
N ALA A 12 27.14 14.43 -24.43
CA ALA A 12 28.33 14.87 -25.15
C ALA A 12 28.27 16.36 -25.53
N ALA A 13 29.37 17.08 -25.28
CA ALA A 13 29.58 18.45 -25.72
C ALA A 13 30.02 18.49 -27.20
N ALA A 14 29.28 19.25 -28.01
CA ALA A 14 29.57 19.52 -29.41
C ALA A 14 30.76 20.48 -29.56
N GLY A 15 31.63 20.18 -30.53
CA GLY A 15 32.78 20.99 -30.89
C GLY A 15 32.44 22.19 -31.79
N GLY A 16 33.27 23.22 -31.67
CA GLY A 16 33.33 24.37 -32.56
C GLY A 16 34.68 25.06 -32.36
N GLY A 17 35.54 25.00 -33.38
CA GLY A 17 36.96 25.37 -33.30
C GLY A 17 37.30 26.84 -33.53
N GLY A 18 38.58 27.14 -33.33
CA GLY A 18 39.24 28.32 -33.90
C GLY A 18 40.37 28.90 -33.06
N GLY A 19 41.61 28.83 -33.56
CA GLY A 19 42.56 29.96 -33.43
C GLY A 19 43.90 29.76 -32.70
N ARG A 20 44.94 29.42 -33.49
CA ARG A 20 46.30 30.02 -33.53
C ARG A 20 47.23 30.04 -32.29
N ARG A 21 48.25 29.16 -32.36
CA ARG A 21 49.73 29.39 -32.38
C ARG A 21 50.35 30.55 -31.56
N LEU A 22 51.31 30.22 -30.67
CA LEU A 22 52.62 30.86 -30.36
C LEU A 22 53.29 30.03 -29.21
N GLU A 23 54.34 29.27 -29.48
CA GLU A 23 55.79 29.56 -29.24
C GLU A 23 56.32 29.39 -27.80
N GLN A 24 57.18 28.35 -27.67
CA GLN A 24 58.51 28.27 -27.05
C GLN A 24 58.85 28.77 -25.62
N ALA A 25 59.59 27.86 -24.95
CA ALA A 25 60.85 28.07 -24.22
C ALA A 25 60.87 28.02 -22.67
N ALA A 26 61.58 26.98 -22.24
CA ALA A 26 62.29 26.67 -20.99
C ALA A 26 62.73 27.81 -20.05
N GLY A 27 62.70 27.49 -18.74
CA GLY A 27 63.50 28.14 -17.70
C GLY A 27 63.59 27.29 -16.42
N LYS A 28 64.79 26.79 -16.11
CA LYS A 28 65.18 26.10 -14.85
C LYS A 28 65.23 27.10 -13.67
N MET A 29 64.86 26.67 -12.46
CA MET A 29 65.73 26.72 -11.27
C MET A 29 65.14 25.94 -10.08
N ALA A 30 66.04 25.51 -9.20
CA ALA A 30 65.89 24.44 -8.23
C ALA A 30 65.50 24.90 -6.81
N GLY A 31 64.98 23.94 -6.04
CA GLY A 31 65.20 23.84 -4.59
C GLY A 31 64.07 24.35 -3.69
N ASN A 32 63.28 23.44 -3.12
CA ASN A 32 63.54 22.97 -1.76
C ASN A 32 62.69 21.73 -1.45
N GLY A 33 63.35 20.69 -0.93
CA GLY A 33 62.73 19.42 -0.61
C GLY A 33 61.88 19.50 0.66
N GLY A 34 60.60 19.11 0.51
CA GLY A 34 59.74 18.65 1.60
C GLY A 34 59.03 17.41 1.07
N ALA A 35 59.32 16.26 1.65
CA ALA A 35 58.94 14.95 1.16
C ALA A 35 57.45 14.82 0.82
N PHE A 36 57.14 14.69 -0.48
CA PHE A 36 55.90 14.09 -0.94
C PHE A 36 56.00 12.58 -0.71
N ALA A 37 55.68 12.15 0.52
CA ALA A 37 55.44 10.74 0.79
C ALA A 37 54.11 10.36 0.11
N GLY A 38 54.17 9.34 -0.75
CA GLY A 38 53.12 8.97 -1.69
C GLY A 38 51.74 8.81 -1.05
N ALA A 39 50.74 9.38 -1.72
CA ALA A 39 49.33 9.19 -1.42
C ALA A 39 48.94 7.72 -1.68
N GLY A 40 49.19 6.87 -0.69
CA GLY A 40 48.69 5.51 -0.65
C GLY A 40 47.18 5.53 -0.39
N SER A 41 46.45 4.74 -1.18
CA SER A 41 45.01 4.46 -1.03
C SER A 41 44.60 3.88 0.35
N GLY A 42 45.57 3.62 1.25
CA GLY A 42 45.38 3.07 2.59
C GLY A 42 45.64 4.03 3.76
N GLU A 43 45.77 5.35 3.53
CA GLU A 43 45.97 6.31 4.63
C GLU A 43 44.74 6.34 5.56
N ILE A 44 44.94 6.00 6.84
CA ILE A 44 43.92 6.08 7.89
C ILE A 44 43.92 7.50 8.45
N ILE A 45 42.76 8.15 8.38
CA ILE A 45 42.49 9.47 8.94
C ILE A 45 41.78 9.30 10.29
N GLN A 46 42.27 10.04 11.28
CA GLN A 46 41.70 10.13 12.62
C GLN A 46 40.91 11.43 12.76
N LEU A 47 39.64 11.31 13.12
CA LEU A 47 38.71 12.41 13.35
C LEU A 47 38.28 12.43 14.81
N ASN A 48 38.15 13.62 15.39
CA ASN A 48 37.53 13.85 16.68
C ASN A 48 36.30 14.73 16.46
N VAL A 49 35.10 14.13 16.52
CA VAL A 49 33.83 14.82 16.29
C VAL A 49 33.14 15.04 17.62
N GLY A 50 33.05 16.30 18.06
CA GLY A 50 32.42 16.66 19.34
C GLY A 50 32.98 15.92 20.57
N GLY A 51 34.25 15.51 20.53
CA GLY A 51 34.91 14.73 21.58
C GLY A 51 34.96 13.22 21.34
N THR A 52 34.24 12.69 20.34
CA THR A 52 34.24 11.25 20.01
C THR A 52 35.17 10.95 18.85
N ARG A 53 35.97 9.89 18.98
CA ARG A 53 36.97 9.49 17.98
C ARG A 53 36.39 8.59 16.91
N PHE A 54 36.69 8.90 15.65
CA PHE A 54 36.36 8.10 14.49
C PHE A 54 37.62 7.88 13.64
N SER A 55 37.79 6.65 13.14
CA SER A 55 38.87 6.31 12.22
C SER A 55 38.29 5.87 10.88
N THR A 56 38.83 6.34 9.77
CA THR A 56 38.38 5.94 8.43
C THR A 56 39.48 6.14 7.41
N SER A 57 39.36 5.55 6.21
CA SER A 57 40.35 5.78 5.15
C SER A 57 40.15 7.15 4.49
N ARG A 58 41.24 7.72 3.97
CA ARG A 58 41.22 8.92 3.12
C ARG A 58 40.25 8.76 1.94
N GLN A 59 40.22 7.56 1.34
CA GLN A 59 39.34 7.25 0.21
C GLN A 59 37.85 7.38 0.57
N THR A 60 37.44 6.93 1.77
CA THR A 60 36.05 7.08 2.23
C THR A 60 35.63 8.54 2.31
N LEU A 61 36.49 9.39 2.86
CA LEU A 61 36.24 10.83 3.03
C LEU A 61 36.31 11.60 1.70
N MET A 62 37.13 11.15 0.76
CA MET A 62 37.33 11.76 -0.56
C MET A 62 36.33 11.26 -1.62
N TRP A 63 35.42 10.35 -1.28
CA TRP A 63 34.49 9.78 -2.25
C TRP A 63 33.61 10.85 -2.90
N ILE A 64 33.13 11.82 -2.13
CA ILE A 64 32.33 12.93 -2.65
C ILE A 64 33.24 14.12 -2.92
N PRO A 65 33.39 14.53 -4.20
CA PRO A 65 34.13 15.74 -4.54
C PRO A 65 33.41 16.97 -3.98
N ASP A 66 34.18 18.02 -3.71
CA ASP A 66 33.69 19.31 -3.20
C ASP A 66 32.91 19.24 -1.87
N SER A 67 33.02 18.12 -1.15
CA SER A 67 32.55 17.99 0.23
C SER A 67 33.46 18.71 1.22
N PHE A 68 32.96 18.93 2.44
CA PHE A 68 33.74 19.44 3.57
C PHE A 68 35.05 18.65 3.73
N PHE A 69 34.98 17.32 3.68
CA PHE A 69 36.13 16.44 3.85
C PHE A 69 37.16 16.57 2.72
N SER A 70 36.71 16.76 1.48
CA SER A 70 37.62 16.98 0.36
C SER A 70 38.40 18.29 0.50
N SER A 71 37.76 19.34 1.02
CA SER A 71 38.39 20.63 1.31
C SER A 71 39.31 20.56 2.53
N LEU A 72 38.91 19.79 3.56
CA LEU A 72 39.69 19.50 4.76
C LEU A 72 41.02 18.78 4.42
N LEU A 73 40.94 17.73 3.60
CA LEU A 73 42.08 16.88 3.25
C LEU A 73 42.93 17.42 2.10
N SER A 74 42.45 18.43 1.37
CA SER A 74 43.25 19.17 0.39
C SER A 74 44.03 20.33 1.02
N GLY A 75 43.87 20.57 2.33
CA GLY A 75 44.55 21.66 3.04
C GLY A 75 43.98 23.04 2.75
N ARG A 76 42.82 23.13 2.07
CA ARG A 76 42.13 24.41 1.81
C ARG A 76 41.49 24.98 3.07
N ILE A 77 41.23 24.15 4.08
CA ILE A 77 40.60 24.53 5.34
C ILE A 77 41.59 24.25 6.48
N SER A 78 41.76 25.22 7.38
CA SER A 78 42.59 25.05 8.58
C SER A 78 42.03 23.94 9.46
N THR A 79 42.87 22.99 9.87
CA THR A 79 42.46 21.86 10.71
C THR A 79 42.95 22.08 12.13
N LEU A 80 42.01 22.22 13.07
CA LEU A 80 42.32 22.06 14.48
C LEU A 80 42.58 20.58 14.74
N LYS A 81 43.64 20.29 15.50
CA LYS A 81 43.97 18.92 15.90
C LYS A 81 43.93 18.83 17.42
N ASP A 82 43.45 17.72 17.93
CA ASP A 82 43.52 17.42 19.35
C ASP A 82 44.95 17.01 19.77
N GLU A 83 45.15 16.75 21.06
CA GLU A 83 46.43 16.35 21.66
C GLU A 83 47.04 15.08 21.03
N THR A 84 46.23 14.28 20.33
CA THR A 84 46.68 13.05 19.66
C THR A 84 46.88 13.21 18.16
N GLY A 85 46.68 14.43 17.64
CA GLY A 85 46.81 14.73 16.21
C GLY A 85 45.58 14.39 15.37
N ALA A 86 44.45 14.01 15.97
CA ALA A 86 43.20 13.76 15.25
C ALA A 86 42.54 15.09 14.84
N ILE A 87 41.95 15.15 13.64
CA ILE A 87 41.30 16.37 13.14
C ILE A 87 40.01 16.60 13.91
N PHE A 88 39.92 17.75 14.59
CA PHE A 88 38.77 18.11 15.40
C PHE A 88 37.66 18.75 14.54
N ILE A 89 36.43 18.29 14.76
CA ILE A 89 35.21 18.76 14.11
C ILE A 89 34.19 19.03 15.23
N ASP A 90 33.77 20.29 15.36
CA ASP A 90 32.83 20.72 16.39
C ASP A 90 31.37 20.44 15.97
N ARG A 91 31.00 19.15 15.93
CA ARG A 91 29.66 18.66 15.53
C ARG A 91 29.22 17.49 16.41
N ASP A 92 27.94 17.13 16.32
CA ASP A 92 27.37 16.02 17.09
C ASP A 92 27.91 14.65 16.59
N PRO A 93 28.59 13.87 17.45
CA PRO A 93 29.08 12.55 17.07
C PRO A 93 27.97 11.53 16.78
N ALA A 94 26.80 11.64 17.42
CA ALA A 94 25.70 10.71 17.22
C ALA A 94 25.12 10.85 15.81
N ALA A 95 25.00 12.08 15.31
CA ALA A 95 24.56 12.36 13.95
C ALA A 95 25.66 12.10 12.89
N PHE A 96 26.94 12.14 13.26
CA PHE A 96 28.04 11.86 12.34
C PHE A 96 28.21 10.37 12.00
N ALA A 97 27.97 9.45 12.96
CA ALA A 97 28.09 8.01 12.72
C ALA A 97 27.33 7.50 11.48
N PRO A 98 26.05 7.83 11.25
CA PRO A 98 25.32 7.44 10.04
C PRO A 98 25.87 8.11 8.77
N ILE A 99 26.36 9.35 8.83
CA ILE A 99 27.05 10.01 7.69
C ILE A 99 28.28 9.20 7.28
N LEU A 100 29.10 8.81 8.25
CA LEU A 100 30.32 8.04 8.00
C LEU A 100 30.01 6.65 7.43
N ASN A 101 28.97 6.00 7.94
CA ASN A 101 28.52 4.71 7.39
C ASN A 101 28.04 4.84 5.95
N PHE A 102 27.27 5.87 5.63
CA PHE A 102 26.86 6.16 4.25
C PHE A 102 28.08 6.34 3.32
N LEU A 103 29.12 7.05 3.77
CA LEU A 103 30.36 7.21 3.00
C LEU A 103 31.10 5.88 2.80
N ARG A 104 31.00 4.93 3.72
CA ARG A 104 31.62 3.60 3.61
C ARG A 104 30.84 2.65 2.71
N THR A 105 29.53 2.52 2.91
CA THR A 105 28.71 1.46 2.30
C THR A 105 27.91 1.94 1.09
N LYS A 106 27.68 3.25 0.95
CA LYS A 106 26.76 3.88 -0.02
C LYS A 106 25.28 3.56 0.26
N GLU A 107 25.02 2.92 1.40
CA GLU A 107 23.70 2.57 1.89
C GLU A 107 23.32 3.48 3.05
N LEU A 108 22.02 3.74 3.18
CA LEU A 108 21.46 4.59 4.21
C LEU A 108 20.55 3.74 5.09
N ASP A 109 20.90 3.59 6.37
CA ASP A 109 20.03 3.02 7.39
C ASP A 109 19.45 4.15 8.25
N LEU A 110 18.13 4.31 8.18
CA LEU A 110 17.40 5.36 8.91
C LEU A 110 16.85 4.89 10.25
N ARG A 111 17.06 3.61 10.63
CA ARG A 111 16.49 3.06 11.87
C ARG A 111 17.08 3.78 13.08
N GLY A 112 16.20 4.47 13.83
CA GLY A 112 16.57 5.16 15.06
C GLY A 112 17.26 6.52 14.88
N VAL A 113 17.27 7.09 13.66
CA VAL A 113 17.88 8.39 13.37
C VAL A 113 16.84 9.37 12.86
N SER A 114 16.84 10.60 13.37
CA SER A 114 15.98 11.66 12.85
C SER A 114 16.44 12.13 11.47
N ILE A 115 15.60 11.97 10.44
CA ILE A 115 15.86 12.38 9.06
C ILE A 115 16.22 13.88 8.99
N SER A 116 15.51 14.72 9.75
CA SER A 116 15.76 16.16 9.80
C SER A 116 17.16 16.46 10.32
N VAL A 117 17.57 15.88 11.44
CA VAL A 117 18.91 16.09 12.02
C VAL A 117 19.98 15.62 11.04
N LEU A 118 19.80 14.42 10.45
CA LEU A 118 20.74 13.86 9.49
C LEU A 118 20.86 14.70 8.22
N ARG A 119 19.76 15.33 7.76
CA ARG A 119 19.76 16.24 6.60
C ARG A 119 20.61 17.48 6.88
N HIS A 120 20.42 18.11 8.04
CA HIS A 120 21.20 19.29 8.43
C HIS A 120 22.71 18.97 8.53
N GLU A 121 23.08 17.79 9.06
CA GLU A 121 24.49 17.36 9.05
C GLU A 121 25.00 17.08 7.64
N ALA A 122 24.22 16.38 6.80
CA ALA A 122 24.62 16.08 5.43
C ALA A 122 24.86 17.36 4.60
N GLU A 123 24.06 18.41 4.84
CA GLU A 123 24.25 19.74 4.26
C GLU A 123 25.53 20.40 4.76
N PHE A 124 25.78 20.36 6.07
CA PHE A 124 27.02 20.89 6.66
C PHE A 124 28.27 20.23 6.05
N TYR A 125 28.27 18.90 5.92
CA TYR A 125 29.40 18.16 5.36
C TYR A 125 29.48 18.23 3.82
N GLY A 126 28.49 18.81 3.14
CA GLY A 126 28.43 18.90 1.69
C GLY A 126 28.27 17.54 1.00
N ILE A 127 27.51 16.61 1.59
CA ILE A 127 27.30 15.26 1.06
C ILE A 127 26.05 15.25 0.17
N THR A 128 26.13 15.91 -0.99
CA THR A 128 25.00 16.16 -1.90
C THR A 128 24.15 14.92 -2.24
N PRO A 129 24.73 13.73 -2.52
CA PRO A 129 23.92 12.54 -2.79
C PRO A 129 23.06 12.11 -1.59
N LEU A 130 23.56 12.30 -0.37
CA LEU A 130 22.81 12.01 0.85
C LEU A 130 21.71 13.03 1.08
N VAL A 131 22.00 14.33 0.89
CA VAL A 131 20.99 15.40 0.99
C VAL A 131 19.82 15.14 0.05
N ARG A 132 20.10 14.82 -1.23
CA ARG A 132 19.05 14.48 -2.21
C ARG A 132 18.22 13.27 -1.77
N ARG A 133 18.86 12.22 -1.23
CA ARG A 133 18.17 11.01 -0.77
C ARG A 133 17.27 11.29 0.44
N LEU A 134 17.73 12.12 1.37
CA LEU A 134 16.96 12.51 2.56
C LEU A 134 15.78 13.42 2.21
N LEU A 135 15.94 14.34 1.24
CA LEU A 135 14.84 15.16 0.74
C LEU A 135 13.73 14.31 0.12
N LEU A 136 14.08 13.29 -0.67
CA LEU A 136 13.12 12.35 -1.24
C LEU A 136 12.40 11.54 -0.15
N CYS A 137 13.09 11.12 0.92
CA CYS A 137 12.46 10.47 2.06
C CYS A 137 11.48 11.40 2.78
N GLU A 138 11.84 12.67 2.97
CA GLU A 138 10.97 13.68 3.59
C GLU A 138 9.74 13.99 2.72
N GLU A 139 9.89 13.94 1.38
CA GLU A 139 8.79 14.10 0.43
C GLU A 139 7.88 12.86 0.39
N LEU A 140 8.43 11.66 0.52
CA LEU A 140 7.66 10.41 0.62
C LEU A 140 6.85 10.32 1.93
N GLU A 141 7.40 10.85 3.03
CA GLU A 141 6.73 10.93 4.32
C GLU A 141 5.75 12.13 4.41
N ARG A 142 5.91 13.14 3.56
CA ARG A 142 4.91 14.22 3.41
C ARG A 142 3.68 13.69 2.68
N SER A 143 2.71 13.26 3.47
CA SER A 143 1.35 13.00 2.98
C SER A 143 0.80 14.23 2.25
N SER A 144 0.32 14.04 1.03
CA SER A 144 -0.22 15.10 0.14
C SER A 144 -1.48 15.80 0.68
N CYS A 145 -2.03 15.36 1.82
CA CYS A 145 -3.25 15.89 2.43
C CYS A 145 -3.05 16.78 3.67
N GLY A 146 -1.82 17.10 4.08
CA GLY A 146 -1.56 17.95 5.24
C GLY A 146 -1.80 17.24 6.59
N SER A 147 -1.17 17.73 7.65
CA SER A 147 -1.13 17.11 8.97
C SER A 147 -2.44 17.13 9.77
N VAL A 148 -3.60 17.27 9.12
CA VAL A 148 -4.90 17.29 9.80
C VAL A 148 -5.47 15.87 9.79
N LEU A 149 -5.08 15.09 10.79
CA LEU A 149 -5.70 13.80 11.08
C LEU A 149 -7.07 14.04 11.70
N PHE A 150 -8.12 14.08 10.87
CA PHE A 150 -9.49 13.96 11.36
C PHE A 150 -9.76 12.49 11.68
N HIS A 151 -9.77 12.14 12.96
CA HIS A 151 -10.21 10.82 13.41
C HIS A 151 -11.72 10.87 13.69
N GLY A 152 -12.47 9.97 13.08
CA GLY A 152 -13.90 9.76 13.37
C GLY A 152 -14.08 8.42 14.07
N TYR A 153 -14.87 8.38 15.14
CA TYR A 153 -15.24 7.13 15.80
C TYR A 153 -16.59 6.65 15.25
N LEU A 154 -16.61 5.46 14.65
CA LEU A 154 -17.84 4.76 14.31
C LEU A 154 -18.09 3.70 15.38
N PRO A 155 -19.20 3.76 16.14
CA PRO A 155 -19.51 2.73 17.10
C PRO A 155 -19.70 1.37 16.40
N PRO A 156 -19.26 0.26 17.01
CA PRO A 156 -19.43 -1.06 16.43
C PRO A 156 -20.92 -1.36 16.24
N PRO A 157 -21.35 -1.76 15.03
CA PRO A 157 -22.73 -2.09 14.73
C PRO A 157 -23.17 -3.38 15.44
N GLY A 158 -24.47 -3.53 15.66
CA GLY A 158 -25.04 -4.80 16.10
C GLY A 158 -24.82 -5.89 15.06
N ILE A 159 -24.44 -7.09 15.50
CA ILE A 159 -24.25 -8.24 14.60
C ILE A 159 -25.63 -8.69 14.09
N PRO A 160 -25.86 -8.74 12.78
CA PRO A 160 -27.12 -9.22 12.22
C PRO A 160 -27.40 -10.67 12.62
N SER A 161 -28.67 -11.02 12.82
CA SER A 161 -29.07 -12.41 13.07
C SER A 161 -28.84 -13.28 11.84
N ARG A 162 -28.40 -14.52 12.03
CA ARG A 162 -28.33 -15.53 10.95
C ARG A 162 -29.75 -15.87 10.50
N LYS A 163 -30.03 -15.78 9.19
CA LYS A 163 -31.26 -16.33 8.61
C LYS A 163 -31.11 -17.85 8.57
N ILE A 164 -31.75 -18.55 9.52
CA ILE A 164 -31.82 -20.02 9.50
C ILE A 164 -32.80 -20.41 8.38
N ASN A 165 -32.29 -20.89 7.25
CA ASN A 165 -33.13 -21.55 6.24
C ASN A 165 -33.52 -22.93 6.79
N ASN A 166 -34.67 -23.01 7.46
CA ASN A 166 -35.26 -24.30 7.84
C ASN A 166 -35.82 -25.00 6.59
N THR A 167 -35.03 -25.85 5.94
CA THR A 167 -35.57 -26.97 5.16
C THR A 167 -35.63 -28.20 6.05
N ALA A 168 -36.61 -28.24 6.94
CA ALA A 168 -37.03 -29.46 7.62
C ALA A 168 -38.56 -29.37 7.82
N GLY A 169 -39.25 -30.45 7.42
CA GLY A 169 -40.71 -30.57 7.36
C GLY A 169 -41.44 -30.37 8.70
N PRO A 170 -42.80 -30.47 8.68
CA PRO A 170 -43.62 -30.02 9.79
C PRO A 170 -43.37 -30.87 11.04
N PRO A 171 -43.40 -30.29 12.26
CA PRO A 171 -43.27 -31.07 13.47
C PRO A 171 -44.61 -31.76 13.75
N ALA A 172 -44.57 -33.09 13.84
CA ALA A 172 -45.67 -33.87 14.39
C ALA A 172 -45.79 -33.62 15.90
N ASP A 173 -47.03 -33.49 16.34
CA ASP A 173 -47.49 -33.35 17.71
C ASP A 173 -46.84 -34.31 18.71
N VAL A 174 -46.36 -33.76 19.84
CA VAL A 174 -46.54 -34.41 21.14
C VAL A 174 -46.88 -33.33 22.17
N ARG A 175 -48.15 -33.31 22.58
CA ARG A 175 -48.67 -32.59 23.74
C ARG A 175 -48.43 -33.40 25.00
N THR A 176 -47.82 -32.81 26.03
CA THR A 176 -48.12 -32.90 27.48
C THR A 176 -46.93 -32.29 28.24
N GLY A 177 -47.02 -31.42 29.24
CA GLY A 177 -48.11 -30.83 30.01
C GLY A 177 -47.56 -29.62 30.79
N GLN A 178 -48.48 -28.86 31.37
CA GLN A 178 -48.35 -27.51 31.92
C GLN A 178 -47.56 -27.32 33.23
N ASN A 179 -47.09 -26.07 33.37
CA ASN A 179 -47.01 -25.19 34.56
C ASN A 179 -45.74 -25.11 35.45
N CYS A 180 -45.07 -23.96 35.29
CA CYS A 180 -44.59 -22.96 36.25
C CYS A 180 -44.38 -23.32 37.74
N SER A 181 -43.17 -23.05 38.28
CA SER A 181 -42.88 -21.91 39.18
C SER A 181 -41.48 -21.98 39.82
N GLU A 182 -40.84 -20.80 39.85
CA GLU A 182 -39.96 -20.19 40.89
C GLU A 182 -38.70 -20.84 41.49
N SER A 183 -37.67 -19.97 41.54
CA SER A 183 -36.66 -19.67 42.57
C SER A 183 -35.35 -20.49 42.74
N GLU A 184 -34.27 -19.70 42.62
CA GLU A 184 -33.11 -19.55 43.54
C GLU A 184 -32.03 -20.64 43.73
N MET A 185 -30.84 -20.26 43.24
CA MET A 185 -29.53 -20.18 43.95
C MET A 185 -28.68 -21.43 44.27
N HIS A 186 -27.35 -21.22 44.11
CA HIS A 186 -26.18 -21.96 44.62
C HIS A 186 -25.62 -23.17 43.87
N GLY A 187 -24.46 -22.93 43.21
CA GLY A 187 -23.16 -23.39 43.71
C GLY A 187 -22.63 -24.78 43.29
N GLY A 188 -21.37 -24.80 42.80
CA GLY A 188 -20.47 -25.96 42.88
C GLY A 188 -20.26 -26.71 41.57
N GLY A 189 -19.04 -26.64 41.03
CA GLY A 189 -18.67 -27.26 39.75
C GLY A 189 -18.20 -28.71 39.84
N VAL A 190 -18.21 -29.40 38.70
CA VAL A 190 -17.36 -30.56 38.35
C VAL A 190 -17.21 -30.59 36.81
N GLN A 191 -15.98 -30.70 36.33
CA GLN A 191 -15.56 -31.14 34.99
C GLN A 191 -14.99 -32.58 35.14
N PRO A 192 -14.57 -33.34 34.10
CA PRO A 192 -15.02 -33.52 32.70
C PRO A 192 -15.29 -35.02 32.39
N THR A 193 -15.92 -35.35 31.26
CA THR A 193 -15.72 -36.68 30.63
C THR A 193 -15.68 -36.57 29.11
N LEU A 194 -14.51 -36.89 28.54
CA LEU A 194 -14.29 -37.17 27.14
C LEU A 194 -15.01 -38.45 26.72
N GLY A 195 -15.69 -38.41 25.58
CA GLY A 195 -16.09 -39.58 24.80
C GLY A 195 -15.87 -39.25 23.32
N GLY A 196 -14.81 -39.79 22.74
CA GLY A 196 -14.40 -39.53 21.36
C GLY A 196 -15.03 -40.50 20.36
N THR A 197 -15.35 -39.96 19.20
CA THR A 197 -15.49 -40.60 17.87
C THR A 197 -15.61 -39.41 16.91
N GLY A 198 -14.62 -39.06 16.08
CA GLY A 198 -14.25 -39.81 14.88
C GLY A 198 -14.81 -39.06 13.66
N GLU A 199 -13.91 -38.50 12.86
CA GLU A 199 -14.08 -37.96 11.50
C GLU A 199 -14.50 -36.50 11.29
N GLY A 200 -13.71 -35.83 10.44
CA GLY A 200 -13.91 -34.47 9.96
C GLY A 200 -12.80 -33.52 10.41
N THR A 201 -11.63 -33.58 9.78
CA THR A 201 -10.65 -32.47 9.79
C THR A 201 -11.30 -31.26 9.12
N VAL A 202 -12.10 -30.52 9.89
CA VAL A 202 -12.52 -29.16 9.56
C VAL A 202 -11.23 -28.35 9.50
N ARG A 203 -10.95 -27.71 8.36
CA ARG A 203 -9.97 -26.64 8.30
C ARG A 203 -10.42 -25.58 9.31
N LEU A 204 -9.85 -25.62 10.52
CA LEU A 204 -9.94 -24.54 11.49
C LEU A 204 -9.16 -23.37 10.90
N GLY A 205 -9.83 -22.62 10.01
CA GLY A 205 -9.53 -21.21 9.88
C GLY A 205 -9.59 -20.63 11.28
N PHE A 206 -8.57 -19.86 11.65
CA PHE A 206 -8.56 -19.13 12.92
C PHE A 206 -9.93 -18.47 13.11
N PRO A 207 -10.58 -18.58 14.29
CA PRO A 207 -11.86 -17.93 14.52
C PRO A 207 -11.68 -16.43 14.28
N VAL A 208 -12.18 -15.96 13.14
CA VAL A 208 -12.15 -14.53 12.81
C VAL A 208 -13.19 -13.89 13.69
N ASP A 209 -12.77 -12.95 14.54
CA ASP A 209 -13.69 -12.16 15.36
C ASP A 209 -14.74 -11.54 14.42
N PRO A 210 -16.04 -11.85 14.58
CA PRO A 210 -17.09 -11.31 13.72
C PRO A 210 -17.18 -9.79 13.76
N ARG A 211 -16.55 -9.13 14.74
CA ARG A 211 -16.46 -7.67 14.87
C ARG A 211 -15.21 -7.07 14.24
N LYS A 212 -14.29 -7.89 13.72
CA LYS A 212 -13.11 -7.39 13.01
C LYS A 212 -13.53 -6.88 11.64
N VAL A 213 -13.27 -5.60 11.39
CA VAL A 213 -13.33 -5.02 10.04
C VAL A 213 -12.14 -5.56 9.24
N LEU A 214 -12.42 -6.25 8.14
CA LEU A 214 -11.41 -6.84 7.25
C LEU A 214 -11.06 -5.90 6.10
N ILE A 215 -12.06 -5.19 5.58
CA ILE A 215 -11.91 -4.33 4.40
C ILE A 215 -12.72 -3.06 4.60
N VAL A 216 -12.14 -1.92 4.23
CA VAL A 216 -12.85 -0.64 4.13
C VAL A 216 -12.69 -0.12 2.72
N ALA A 217 -13.81 0.25 2.08
CA ALA A 217 -13.80 0.91 0.78
C ALA A 217 -14.61 2.22 0.85
N GLY A 218 -14.10 3.27 0.21
CA GLY A 218 -14.75 4.57 0.12
C GLY A 218 -15.14 4.91 -1.31
N HIS A 219 -16.28 5.57 -1.48
CA HIS A 219 -16.70 6.11 -2.77
C HIS A 219 -17.55 7.38 -2.55
N HIS A 220 -17.03 8.53 -2.99
CA HIS A 220 -17.64 9.85 -2.74
C HIS A 220 -17.88 10.08 -1.24
N ASN A 221 -19.12 10.41 -0.84
CA ASN A 221 -19.51 10.63 0.55
C ASN A 221 -19.98 9.34 1.24
N TRP A 222 -19.61 8.17 0.73
CA TRP A 222 -19.96 6.87 1.32
C TRP A 222 -18.73 6.04 1.61
N ILE A 223 -18.85 5.21 2.65
CA ILE A 223 -17.91 4.13 2.94
C ILE A 223 -18.68 2.84 3.21
N VAL A 224 -18.01 1.72 2.98
CA VAL A 224 -18.44 0.40 3.42
C VAL A 224 -17.34 -0.20 4.28
N ALA A 225 -17.72 -0.66 5.47
CA ALA A 225 -16.89 -1.48 6.33
C ALA A 225 -17.37 -2.93 6.22
N ALA A 226 -16.55 -3.79 5.63
CA ALA A 226 -16.79 -5.22 5.58
C ALA A 226 -16.18 -5.88 6.82
N TYR A 227 -17.04 -6.42 7.66
CA TYR A 227 -16.68 -7.33 8.74
C TYR A 227 -16.46 -8.74 8.18
N ALA A 228 -16.08 -9.68 9.03
CA ALA A 228 -15.89 -11.06 8.62
C ALA A 228 -17.11 -11.63 7.86
N HIS A 229 -18.33 -11.38 8.35
CA HIS A 229 -19.55 -12.05 7.85
C HIS A 229 -20.67 -11.09 7.45
N PHE A 230 -20.47 -9.79 7.47
CA PHE A 230 -21.47 -8.82 7.07
C PHE A 230 -20.80 -7.49 6.69
N ALA A 231 -21.48 -6.65 5.92
CA ALA A 231 -21.00 -5.34 5.52
C ALA A 231 -21.93 -4.25 6.05
N VAL A 232 -21.35 -3.10 6.42
CA VAL A 232 -22.10 -1.92 6.87
C VAL A 232 -21.70 -0.72 6.04
N CYS A 233 -22.69 -0.06 5.46
CA CYS A 233 -22.50 1.14 4.66
C CYS A 233 -22.85 2.38 5.47
N TYR A 234 -21.97 3.37 5.40
CA TYR A 234 -22.14 4.66 6.04
C TYR A 234 -22.11 5.77 4.99
N ARG A 235 -22.86 6.83 5.24
CA ARG A 235 -22.83 8.07 4.45
C ARG A 235 -22.44 9.23 5.35
N ILE A 236 -21.49 10.06 4.92
CA ILE A 236 -21.20 11.32 5.60
C ILE A 236 -22.21 12.38 5.19
N LYS A 237 -22.80 13.05 6.19
CA LYS A 237 -23.64 14.25 6.03
C LYS A 237 -22.93 15.42 6.68
N GLU A 238 -22.96 16.58 6.03
CA GLU A 238 -22.27 17.80 6.51
C GLU A 238 -22.65 18.18 7.94
N SER A 239 -23.92 18.03 8.31
CA SER A 239 -24.44 18.46 9.62
C SER A 239 -24.30 17.43 10.75
N SER A 240 -24.13 16.14 10.43
CA SER A 240 -24.22 15.05 11.42
C SER A 240 -23.08 14.04 11.35
N GLY A 241 -22.08 14.26 10.49
CA GLY A 241 -20.99 13.31 10.26
C GLY A 241 -21.46 12.01 9.61
N TRP A 242 -20.72 10.93 9.90
CA TRP A 242 -21.00 9.60 9.37
C TRP A 242 -22.27 8.99 9.99
N GLN A 243 -23.19 8.55 9.15
CA GLN A 243 -24.39 7.84 9.57
C GLN A 243 -24.44 6.46 8.94
N GLN A 244 -24.74 5.44 9.74
CA GLN A 244 -25.04 4.11 9.23
C GLN A 244 -26.32 4.18 8.40
N VAL A 245 -26.27 3.67 7.16
CA VAL A 245 -27.41 3.65 6.25
C VAL A 245 -27.89 2.24 5.98
N PHE A 246 -26.98 1.28 5.83
CA PHE A 246 -27.33 -0.10 5.49
C PHE A 246 -26.43 -1.09 6.21
N THR A 247 -27.00 -2.25 6.56
CA THR A 247 -26.28 -3.41 7.08
C THR A 247 -26.75 -4.64 6.31
N SER A 248 -25.82 -5.38 5.71
CA SER A 248 -26.15 -6.63 5.05
C SER A 248 -26.64 -7.68 6.05
N PRO A 249 -27.39 -8.70 5.62
CA PRO A 249 -27.57 -9.91 6.40
C PRO A 249 -26.23 -10.54 6.80
N TYR A 250 -26.25 -11.38 7.84
CA TYR A 250 -25.12 -12.22 8.18
C TYR A 250 -24.92 -13.29 7.09
N LEU A 251 -23.69 -13.46 6.64
CA LEU A 251 -23.26 -14.39 5.61
C LEU A 251 -22.53 -15.57 6.24
N ASP A 252 -22.79 -16.78 5.75
CA ASP A 252 -22.14 -17.99 6.27
C ASP A 252 -20.67 -18.13 5.83
N TRP A 253 -20.24 -17.31 4.89
CA TRP A 253 -18.87 -17.23 4.38
C TRP A 253 -18.18 -15.92 4.78
N THR A 254 -16.86 -15.90 4.69
CA THR A 254 -16.06 -14.73 5.03
C THR A 254 -15.95 -13.78 3.84
N ILE A 255 -16.21 -12.50 4.04
CA ILE A 255 -16.09 -11.49 2.98
C ILE A 255 -14.60 -11.28 2.64
N GLU A 256 -14.25 -11.52 1.38
CA GLU A 256 -12.89 -11.38 0.86
C GLU A 256 -12.73 -10.15 -0.04
N ARG A 257 -13.83 -9.65 -0.60
CA ARG A 257 -13.87 -8.44 -1.44
C ARG A 257 -15.12 -7.62 -1.20
N VAL A 258 -14.99 -6.32 -1.41
CA VAL A 258 -16.11 -5.39 -1.38
C VAL A 258 -15.97 -4.35 -2.50
N ALA A 259 -17.08 -3.98 -3.12
CA ALA A 259 -17.16 -2.87 -4.05
C ALA A 259 -18.33 -1.97 -3.67
N LEU A 260 -18.13 -0.65 -3.74
CA LEU A 260 -19.14 0.35 -3.41
C LEU A 260 -19.26 1.34 -4.57
N ASN A 261 -20.49 1.58 -4.98
CA ASN A 261 -20.81 2.61 -5.97
C ASN A 261 -21.91 3.53 -5.46
N ALA A 262 -21.52 4.77 -5.19
CA ALA A 262 -22.39 5.81 -4.69
C ALA A 262 -23.02 6.71 -5.79
N LYS A 263 -22.74 6.43 -7.07
CA LYS A 263 -23.24 7.23 -8.20
C LYS A 263 -23.73 6.29 -9.30
N VAL A 264 -24.94 5.78 -9.11
CA VAL A 264 -25.57 4.84 -10.05
C VAL A 264 -26.52 5.61 -10.95
N VAL A 265 -26.18 5.71 -12.23
CA VAL A 265 -27.04 6.36 -13.23
C VAL A 265 -27.83 5.28 -13.99
N GLY A 266 -29.15 5.36 -14.00
CA GLY A 266 -29.99 4.43 -14.79
C GLY A 266 -30.21 3.04 -14.19
N GLY A 267 -30.07 2.89 -12.87
CA GLY A 267 -30.58 1.71 -12.15
C GLY A 267 -32.13 1.67 -12.14
N PRO A 268 -32.75 0.57 -11.66
CA PRO A 268 -34.21 0.40 -11.66
C PRO A 268 -34.95 1.55 -10.95
N HIS A 269 -34.33 2.19 -9.95
CA HIS A 269 -34.89 3.35 -9.23
C HIS A 269 -34.11 4.66 -9.48
N GLY A 270 -33.26 4.73 -10.52
CA GLY A 270 -32.53 5.93 -10.92
C GLY A 270 -31.36 6.34 -9.99
N ASP A 271 -31.08 7.65 -9.90
CA ASP A 271 -29.93 8.26 -9.17
C ASP A 271 -29.96 8.05 -7.64
N LYS A 272 -31.06 7.49 -7.13
CA LYS A 272 -31.25 7.23 -5.69
C LYS A 272 -30.61 5.92 -5.26
N ASP A 273 -30.39 4.98 -6.17
CA ASP A 273 -29.76 3.71 -5.82
C ASP A 273 -28.26 3.91 -5.60
N LYS A 274 -27.77 3.36 -4.50
CA LYS A 274 -26.35 3.12 -4.24
C LYS A 274 -26.16 1.61 -4.30
N MET A 275 -25.01 1.14 -4.73
CA MET A 275 -24.77 -0.29 -4.86
C MET A 275 -23.60 -0.72 -4.01
N VAL A 276 -23.77 -1.84 -3.32
CA VAL A 276 -22.69 -2.52 -2.60
C VAL A 276 -22.65 -3.96 -3.04
N ALA A 277 -21.47 -4.45 -3.37
CA ALA A 277 -21.24 -5.86 -3.66
C ALA A 277 -20.19 -6.41 -2.70
N VAL A 278 -20.36 -7.66 -2.29
CA VAL A 278 -19.34 -8.42 -1.58
C VAL A 278 -19.10 -9.75 -2.28
N ALA A 279 -17.88 -10.26 -2.18
CA ALA A 279 -17.53 -11.57 -2.74
C ALA A 279 -16.69 -12.40 -1.79
N SER A 280 -16.79 -13.71 -1.97
CA SER A 280 -16.01 -14.75 -1.30
C SER A 280 -15.87 -15.93 -2.24
N GLU A 281 -14.64 -16.44 -2.40
CA GLU A 281 -14.32 -17.44 -3.41
C GLU A 281 -14.87 -17.04 -4.78
N SER A 282 -15.81 -17.81 -5.35
CA SER A 282 -16.43 -17.52 -6.65
C SER A 282 -17.77 -16.78 -6.56
N SER A 283 -18.32 -16.62 -5.36
CA SER A 283 -19.68 -16.11 -5.13
C SER A 283 -19.67 -14.61 -4.89
N ILE A 284 -20.63 -13.91 -5.49
CA ILE A 284 -20.80 -12.46 -5.41
C ILE A 284 -22.25 -12.18 -5.04
N ILE A 285 -22.48 -11.30 -4.07
CA ILE A 285 -23.83 -10.77 -3.80
C ILE A 285 -23.81 -9.27 -4.01
N LEU A 286 -24.84 -8.77 -4.68
CA LEU A 286 -25.03 -7.36 -4.97
C LEU A 286 -26.34 -6.87 -4.34
N TRP A 287 -26.26 -5.77 -3.60
CA TRP A 287 -27.42 -5.07 -3.04
C TRP A 287 -27.53 -3.66 -3.59
N SER A 288 -28.77 -3.20 -3.78
CA SER A 288 -29.09 -1.78 -3.87
C SER A 288 -29.41 -1.24 -2.48
N ILE A 289 -28.96 -0.03 -2.21
CA ILE A 289 -29.18 0.72 -0.98
C ILE A 289 -29.88 2.02 -1.37
N GLN A 290 -31.03 2.26 -0.77
CA GLN A 290 -31.77 3.50 -0.93
C GLN A 290 -31.37 4.49 0.16
N ASP A 291 -31.49 5.79 -0.13
CA ASP A 291 -31.17 6.86 0.83
C ASP A 291 -31.98 6.82 2.14
N GLY A 292 -33.13 6.13 2.13
CA GLY A 292 -33.98 5.87 3.30
C GLY A 292 -33.49 4.76 4.22
N GLY A 293 -32.36 4.11 3.90
CA GLY A 293 -31.75 3.05 4.71
C GLY A 293 -32.30 1.65 4.45
N SER A 294 -33.28 1.51 3.54
CA SER A 294 -33.69 0.22 3.00
C SER A 294 -32.66 -0.28 1.99
N GLY A 295 -32.24 -1.54 2.13
CA GLY A 295 -31.47 -2.23 1.10
C GLY A 295 -32.23 -3.45 0.57
N SER A 296 -32.08 -3.71 -0.72
CA SER A 296 -32.65 -4.88 -1.40
C SER A 296 -31.56 -5.65 -2.13
N GLU A 297 -31.65 -6.98 -2.10
CA GLU A 297 -30.77 -7.83 -2.88
C GLU A 297 -31.14 -7.72 -4.36
N ILE A 298 -30.16 -7.38 -5.19
CA ILE A 298 -30.30 -7.39 -6.65
C ILE A 298 -30.11 -8.82 -7.17
N GLY A 299 -29.11 -9.52 -6.64
CA GLY A 299 -28.89 -10.92 -6.96
C GLY A 299 -27.60 -11.50 -6.40
N VAL A 300 -27.51 -12.82 -6.53
CA VAL A 300 -26.32 -13.62 -6.25
C VAL A 300 -25.77 -14.12 -7.59
N PHE A 301 -24.48 -13.88 -7.82
CA PHE A 301 -23.78 -14.23 -9.05
C PHE A 301 -22.59 -15.13 -8.73
N SER A 302 -22.12 -15.86 -9.72
CA SER A 302 -20.87 -16.62 -9.63
C SER A 302 -19.98 -16.32 -10.81
N LEU A 303 -18.68 -16.13 -10.53
CA LEU A 303 -17.63 -16.06 -11.56
C LEU A 303 -17.20 -17.47 -12.01
N GLY A 304 -17.56 -18.52 -11.26
CA GLY A 304 -17.14 -19.90 -11.48
C GLY A 304 -15.69 -20.23 -11.10
N VAL A 305 -14.91 -19.21 -10.75
CA VAL A 305 -13.52 -19.26 -10.27
C VAL A 305 -13.36 -18.25 -9.13
N PRO A 306 -12.31 -18.34 -8.30
CA PRO A 306 -12.06 -17.34 -7.26
C PRO A 306 -12.00 -15.92 -7.83
N VAL A 307 -12.74 -15.01 -7.22
CA VAL A 307 -12.72 -13.59 -7.55
C VAL A 307 -11.41 -13.03 -7.02
N ASP A 308 -10.62 -12.34 -7.86
CA ASP A 308 -9.34 -11.68 -7.57
C ASP A 308 -9.39 -10.15 -7.56
N ALA A 309 -10.40 -9.56 -8.20
CA ALA A 309 -10.81 -8.19 -7.96
C ALA A 309 -12.32 -8.03 -8.12
N LEU A 310 -12.90 -7.07 -7.38
CA LEU A 310 -14.31 -6.69 -7.45
C LEU A 310 -14.41 -5.17 -7.35
N PHE A 311 -14.94 -4.51 -8.37
CA PHE A 311 -15.01 -3.05 -8.44
C PHE A 311 -16.10 -2.59 -9.43
N PHE A 312 -16.39 -1.28 -9.45
CA PHE A 312 -17.33 -0.70 -10.40
C PHE A 312 -16.61 0.13 -11.47
N ILE A 313 -17.08 0.04 -12.71
CA ILE A 313 -16.77 1.00 -13.79
C ILE A 313 -18.09 1.61 -14.25
N GLY A 314 -18.32 2.88 -13.91
CA GLY A 314 -19.62 3.52 -14.14
C GLY A 314 -20.74 2.75 -13.45
N ASN A 315 -21.70 2.24 -14.22
CA ASN A 315 -22.87 1.49 -13.70
C ASN A 315 -22.71 -0.03 -13.84
N GLN A 316 -21.48 -0.51 -14.01
CA GLN A 316 -21.20 -1.93 -14.20
C GLN A 316 -20.35 -2.44 -13.04
N LEU A 317 -20.78 -3.55 -12.44
CA LEU A 317 -19.97 -4.28 -11.48
C LEU A 317 -19.08 -5.23 -12.25
N VAL A 318 -17.78 -5.18 -11.99
CA VAL A 318 -16.77 -6.01 -12.63
C VAL A 318 -16.12 -6.90 -11.59
N ALA A 319 -16.02 -8.18 -11.91
CA ALA A 319 -15.22 -9.15 -11.17
C ALA A 319 -14.16 -9.74 -12.11
N THR A 320 -12.92 -9.86 -11.66
CA THR A 320 -11.84 -10.48 -12.44
C THR A 320 -11.19 -11.61 -11.66
N SER A 321 -10.62 -12.58 -12.38
CA SER A 321 -9.80 -13.63 -11.80
C SER A 321 -8.48 -13.79 -12.57
N HIS A 322 -7.40 -14.07 -11.85
CA HIS A 322 -6.09 -14.39 -12.41
C HIS A 322 -6.15 -15.66 -13.30
N THR A 323 -7.19 -16.49 -13.17
CA THR A 323 -7.37 -17.67 -14.03
C THR A 323 -7.81 -17.32 -15.46
N GLY A 324 -8.05 -16.04 -15.74
CA GLY A 324 -8.51 -15.58 -17.06
C GLY A 324 -10.02 -15.54 -17.19
N LYS A 325 -10.74 -15.13 -16.13
CA LYS A 325 -12.18 -14.85 -16.22
C LYS A 325 -12.48 -13.41 -15.85
N VAL A 326 -13.41 -12.81 -16.60
CA VAL A 326 -13.98 -11.49 -16.32
C VAL A 326 -15.50 -11.63 -16.29
N GLY A 327 -16.10 -11.30 -15.16
CA GLY A 327 -17.53 -11.21 -14.95
C GLY A 327 -17.95 -9.75 -14.93
N VAL A 328 -19.01 -9.40 -15.66
CA VAL A 328 -19.56 -8.04 -15.68
C VAL A 328 -21.06 -8.10 -15.51
N TRP A 329 -21.57 -7.37 -14.52
CA TRP A 329 -22.99 -7.11 -14.33
C TRP A 329 -23.31 -5.68 -14.75
N ASN A 330 -24.41 -5.48 -15.48
CA ASN A 330 -24.82 -4.16 -15.95
C ASN A 330 -26.11 -3.70 -15.26
N ALA A 331 -26.09 -2.50 -14.65
CA ALA A 331 -27.24 -1.99 -13.91
C ALA A 331 -28.47 -1.63 -14.76
N VAL A 332 -28.29 -1.36 -16.05
CA VAL A 332 -29.40 -1.01 -16.94
C VAL A 332 -30.07 -2.29 -17.45
N THR A 333 -29.29 -3.26 -17.92
CA THR A 333 -29.83 -4.52 -18.47
C THR A 333 -30.11 -5.58 -17.41
N GLN A 334 -29.62 -5.38 -16.18
CA GLN A 334 -29.73 -6.31 -15.05
C GLN A 334 -29.17 -7.71 -15.38
N HIS A 335 -28.17 -7.79 -16.25
CA HIS A 335 -27.61 -9.04 -16.74
C HIS A 335 -26.18 -9.25 -16.24
N TRP A 336 -25.89 -10.45 -15.74
CA TRP A 336 -24.54 -10.94 -15.41
C TRP A 336 -23.99 -11.76 -16.57
N GLN A 337 -22.76 -11.45 -17.01
CA GLN A 337 -22.08 -12.22 -18.03
C GLN A 337 -20.64 -12.50 -17.61
N VAL A 338 -20.19 -13.73 -17.85
CA VAL A 338 -18.81 -14.14 -17.62
C VAL A 338 -18.16 -14.46 -18.96
N GLN A 339 -16.93 -14.01 -19.13
CA GLN A 339 -16.13 -14.22 -20.33
C GLN A 339 -14.77 -14.77 -19.98
N ASP A 340 -14.31 -15.73 -20.79
CA ASP A 340 -12.94 -16.22 -20.74
C ASP A 340 -12.02 -15.26 -21.49
N VAL A 341 -10.90 -14.94 -20.84
CA VAL A 341 -9.82 -14.09 -21.33
C VAL A 341 -8.49 -14.77 -21.03
N VAL A 342 -7.40 -14.24 -21.57
CA VAL A 342 -6.06 -14.72 -21.21
C VAL A 342 -5.80 -14.44 -19.72
N PRO A 343 -5.17 -15.36 -18.95
CA PRO A 343 -4.86 -15.18 -17.54
C PRO A 343 -4.33 -13.78 -17.21
N ILE A 344 -5.03 -13.12 -16.28
CA ILE A 344 -4.82 -11.71 -15.94
C ILE A 344 -3.74 -11.62 -14.87
N THR A 345 -2.72 -10.81 -15.11
CA THR A 345 -1.64 -10.53 -14.15
C THR A 345 -1.77 -9.14 -13.53
N SER A 346 -2.41 -8.22 -14.23
CA SER A 346 -2.66 -6.85 -13.75
C SER A 346 -3.90 -6.28 -14.45
N TYR A 347 -4.52 -5.29 -13.83
CA TYR A 347 -5.63 -4.55 -14.43
C TYR A 347 -5.57 -3.08 -14.01
N ASP A 348 -6.16 -2.22 -14.82
CA ASP A 348 -6.39 -0.81 -14.50
C ASP A 348 -7.62 -0.28 -15.26
N THR A 349 -8.07 0.92 -14.92
CA THR A 349 -9.22 1.57 -15.56
C THR A 349 -8.85 2.93 -16.13
N ALA A 350 -9.27 3.19 -17.37
CA ALA A 350 -9.10 4.47 -18.04
C ALA A 350 -10.46 4.98 -18.52
N GLY A 351 -11.12 5.83 -17.73
CA GLY A 351 -12.49 6.26 -18.02
C GLY A 351 -13.46 5.08 -18.02
N SER A 352 -14.05 4.76 -19.18
CA SER A 352 -14.92 3.61 -19.35
C SER A 352 -14.21 2.36 -19.87
N PHE A 353 -12.89 2.39 -20.03
CA PHE A 353 -12.13 1.23 -20.49
C PHE A 353 -11.58 0.47 -19.29
N LEU A 354 -11.76 -0.86 -19.31
CA LEU A 354 -11.01 -1.79 -18.47
C LEU A 354 -9.80 -2.26 -19.26
N LEU A 355 -8.61 -2.08 -18.69
CA LEU A 355 -7.34 -2.56 -19.24
C LEU A 355 -6.91 -3.80 -18.47
N LEU A 356 -6.47 -4.84 -19.17
CA LEU A 356 -6.06 -6.12 -18.62
C LEU A 356 -4.67 -6.48 -19.15
N GLY A 357 -3.67 -6.48 -18.27
CA GLY A 357 -2.35 -7.04 -18.56
C GLY A 357 -2.37 -8.55 -18.37
N CYS A 358 -1.97 -9.30 -19.39
CA CYS A 358 -2.05 -10.75 -19.39
C CYS A 358 -0.66 -11.41 -19.34
N ASN A 359 -0.60 -12.65 -18.86
CA ASN A 359 0.65 -13.39 -18.69
C ASN A 359 1.39 -13.74 -20.00
N ASN A 360 0.75 -13.55 -21.15
CA ASN A 360 1.33 -13.73 -22.48
C ASN A 360 2.02 -12.46 -23.01
N GLY A 361 2.05 -11.38 -22.22
CA GLY A 361 2.64 -10.09 -22.61
C GLY A 361 1.71 -9.19 -23.43
N SER A 362 0.47 -9.62 -23.69
CA SER A 362 -0.55 -8.78 -24.34
C SER A 362 -1.29 -7.91 -23.31
N ILE A 363 -1.80 -6.77 -23.78
CA ILE A 363 -2.72 -5.93 -23.02
C ILE A 363 -4.05 -5.94 -23.77
N TYR A 364 -5.10 -6.42 -23.12
CA TYR A 364 -6.46 -6.37 -23.66
C TYR A 364 -7.21 -5.18 -23.08
N TYR A 365 -8.20 -4.68 -23.82
CA TYR A 365 -9.13 -3.70 -23.28
C TYR A 365 -10.59 -4.05 -23.57
N ILE A 366 -11.46 -3.67 -22.63
CA ILE A 366 -12.91 -3.80 -22.74
C ILE A 366 -13.51 -2.41 -22.66
N ASP A 367 -14.26 -2.03 -23.70
CA ASP A 367 -15.03 -0.79 -23.73
C ASP A 367 -16.37 -1.01 -23.02
N MET A 368 -16.45 -0.57 -21.77
CA MET A 368 -17.63 -0.80 -20.94
C MET A 368 -18.87 -0.06 -21.45
N GLN A 369 -18.73 1.02 -22.24
CA GLN A 369 -19.91 1.70 -22.81
C GLN A 369 -20.57 0.86 -23.91
N LYS A 370 -19.79 0.05 -24.63
CA LYS A 370 -20.30 -0.87 -25.67
C LYS A 370 -20.72 -2.22 -25.12
N PHE A 371 -20.56 -2.45 -23.81
CA PHE A 371 -20.85 -3.72 -23.16
C PHE A 371 -22.26 -4.25 -23.50
N PRO A 372 -23.36 -3.47 -23.42
CA PRO A 372 -24.69 -3.98 -23.80
C PRO A 372 -24.83 -4.40 -25.27
N LEU A 373 -24.04 -3.81 -26.18
CA LEU A 373 -24.08 -4.12 -27.62
C LEU A 373 -23.20 -5.34 -27.96
N ARG A 374 -22.03 -5.47 -27.31
CA ARG A 374 -21.13 -6.62 -27.47
C ARG A 374 -21.69 -7.93 -26.92
N MET A 375 -22.69 -7.87 -26.05
CA MET A 375 -23.46 -9.05 -25.58
C MET A 375 -24.02 -9.90 -26.73
N LYS A 376 -24.32 -9.31 -27.88
CA LYS A 376 -24.90 -10.03 -29.03
C LYS A 376 -23.87 -10.82 -29.84
N ASP A 377 -22.61 -10.40 -29.83
CA ASP A 377 -21.56 -10.95 -30.68
C ASP A 377 -20.63 -11.92 -29.91
N ASN A 378 -20.87 -12.13 -28.61
CA ASN A 378 -20.05 -12.94 -27.69
C ASN A 378 -18.57 -12.53 -27.60
N ASP A 379 -18.18 -11.39 -28.17
CA ASP A 379 -16.81 -10.91 -28.15
C ASP A 379 -16.70 -9.58 -27.38
N LEU A 380 -16.15 -9.66 -26.18
CA LEU A 380 -15.98 -8.53 -25.29
C LEU A 380 -14.64 -7.82 -25.50
N LEU A 381 -13.67 -8.51 -26.08
CA LEU A 381 -12.30 -8.07 -26.19
C LEU A 381 -12.12 -7.26 -27.48
N VAL A 382 -11.40 -6.15 -27.39
CA VAL A 382 -10.71 -5.62 -28.55
C VAL A 382 -9.23 -5.85 -28.31
N THR A 383 -8.61 -6.58 -29.25
CA THR A 383 -7.17 -6.80 -29.32
C THR A 383 -6.42 -5.54 -29.69
#